data_AF-A0A4R5TXV3-F1
#
_entry.id   AF-A0A4R5TXV3-F1
#
_cell.length_a   1.000
_cell.length_b   1.000
_cell.length_c   1.000
_cell.angle_alpha   90.00
_cell.angle_beta   90.00
_cell.angle_gamma   90.00
#
_symmetry.space_group_name_H-M   'P 1'
#
loop_
_entity.id
_entity.type
_entity.pdbx_description
1 polymer ?
#
loop_
_entity_poly.entity_id
_entity_poly.type
_entity_poly.pdbx_seq_one_letter_code
_entity_poly.pdbx_strand_id
1 'polypeptide(L)'
;MTTQTFPLAPMNRLAPLVLVVPAAGIALAVLVAPREQATPLPMLATAFMFALVIAGPLLGLLRRRITLDGHTLVVAATAYTQRIPVDAFDLDSARVVDLDERTEFRPMLGINRFGLPGFRAGYYVLRNRVRGFCLLTRFQRVLVLPRRDGRFVLLSPEQPQALLSRLRELAATPTRG
;
A
#
# COMPACT_ATOMS: atom_id res chain seq x y z
N MET A 1 -1.41 23.36 -12.05
CA MET A 1 -1.71 22.17 -11.23
C MET A 1 -0.39 21.71 -10.61
N THR A 2 -0.19 21.96 -9.32
CA THR A 2 1.07 21.65 -8.62
C THR A 2 0.96 20.24 -8.05
N THR A 3 1.50 19.24 -8.75
CA THR A 3 1.46 17.85 -8.27
C THR A 3 2.60 17.64 -7.27
N GLN A 4 2.28 17.51 -5.99
CA GLN A 4 3.28 17.27 -4.94
C GLN A 4 3.35 15.78 -4.59
N THR A 5 4.56 15.22 -4.65
CA THR A 5 4.78 13.80 -4.32
C THR A 5 5.31 13.68 -2.90
N PHE A 6 4.67 12.85 -2.09
CA PHE A 6 5.14 12.53 -0.75
C PHE A 6 5.82 11.16 -0.76
N PRO A 7 7.09 11.07 -0.32
CA PRO A 7 7.76 9.78 -0.19
C PRO A 7 7.08 8.92 0.87
N LEU A 8 7.03 7.62 0.58
CA LEU A 8 6.48 6.62 1.48
C LEU A 8 7.55 6.20 2.48
N ALA A 9 7.16 5.91 3.72
CA ALA A 9 8.10 5.40 4.71
C ALA A 9 8.83 4.15 4.18
N PRO A 10 10.16 4.06 4.37
CA PRO A 10 10.95 2.94 3.89
C PRO A 10 10.37 1.63 4.44
N MET A 11 10.11 0.68 3.54
CA MET A 11 9.58 -0.62 3.92
C MET A 11 10.66 -1.40 4.70
N ASN A 12 10.23 -2.24 5.64
CA ASN A 12 11.13 -3.17 6.33
C ASN A 12 11.97 -3.95 5.32
N ARG A 13 13.30 -3.94 5.45
CA ARG A 13 14.25 -4.55 4.49
C ARG A 13 14.02 -6.05 4.27
N LEU A 14 13.34 -6.70 5.21
CA LEU A 14 13.00 -8.12 5.17
C LEU A 14 11.77 -8.44 4.29
N ALA A 15 10.88 -7.48 4.05
CA ALA A 15 9.65 -7.70 3.28
C ALA A 15 9.88 -8.17 1.82
N PRO A 16 10.80 -7.58 1.03
CA PRO A 16 11.11 -8.13 -0.29
C PRO A 16 11.87 -9.46 -0.20
N LEU A 17 12.60 -9.72 0.89
CA LEU A 17 13.43 -10.91 1.04
C LEU A 17 12.60 -12.20 1.12
N VAL A 18 11.42 -12.15 1.74
CA VAL A 18 10.44 -13.26 1.74
C VAL A 18 10.01 -13.66 0.32
N LEU A 19 10.06 -12.72 -0.61
CA LEU A 19 9.72 -12.97 -2.01
C LEU A 19 10.94 -13.39 -2.85
N VAL A 20 12.12 -12.83 -2.55
CA VAL A 20 13.36 -13.07 -3.31
C VAL A 20 13.98 -14.43 -2.98
N VAL A 21 13.93 -14.89 -1.72
CA VAL A 21 14.50 -16.19 -1.29
C VAL A 21 13.92 -17.39 -2.06
N PRO A 22 12.58 -17.57 -2.16
CA PRO A 22 12.03 -18.66 -2.95
C PRO A 22 12.32 -18.50 -4.45
N ALA A 23 12.38 -17.27 -4.96
CA ALA A 23 12.74 -17.01 -6.36
C ALA A 23 14.15 -17.52 -6.69
N ALA A 24 15.12 -17.18 -5.83
CA ALA A 24 16.50 -17.60 -5.96
C ALA A 24 16.65 -19.13 -5.83
N GLY A 25 15.88 -19.75 -4.92
CA GLY A 25 15.84 -21.21 -4.76
C GLY A 25 15.35 -21.92 -6.03
N ILE A 26 14.31 -21.40 -6.67
CA ILE A 26 13.78 -21.97 -7.92
C ILE A 26 14.75 -21.74 -9.09
N ALA A 27 15.33 -20.55 -9.21
CA ALA A 27 16.32 -20.25 -10.24
C ALA A 27 17.54 -21.18 -10.10
N LEU A 28 18.01 -21.41 -8.88
CA LEU A 28 19.11 -22.34 -8.60
C LEU A 28 18.73 -23.79 -8.92
N ALA A 29 17.52 -24.22 -8.55
CA ALA A 29 17.03 -25.56 -8.88
C ALA A 29 16.94 -25.80 -10.40
N VAL A 30 16.53 -24.80 -11.17
CA VAL A 30 16.55 -24.86 -12.65
C VAL A 30 17.99 -24.89 -13.18
N LEU A 31 18.92 -24.15 -12.57
CA LEU A 31 20.31 -24.10 -13.01
C LEU A 31 21.06 -25.42 -12.77
N VAL A 32 20.76 -26.11 -11.66
CA VAL A 32 21.39 -27.37 -11.22
C VAL A 32 20.67 -28.60 -11.81
N ALA A 33 19.51 -28.42 -12.43
CA ALA A 33 18.79 -29.51 -13.09
C ALA A 33 19.64 -30.14 -14.21
N PRO A 34 19.78 -31.49 -14.24
CA PRO A 34 20.60 -32.18 -15.23
C PRO A 34 20.13 -31.89 -16.66
N ARG A 35 21.03 -31.38 -17.50
CA ARG A 35 20.75 -30.89 -18.87
C ARG A 35 20.50 -31.99 -19.91
N GLU A 36 20.66 -33.25 -19.51
CA GLU A 36 20.43 -34.44 -20.33
C GLU A 36 18.92 -34.72 -20.55
N GLN A 37 18.06 -34.14 -19.71
CA GLN A 37 16.61 -34.20 -19.90
C GLN A 37 16.18 -32.94 -20.66
N ALA A 38 15.57 -33.12 -21.84
CA ALA A 38 14.85 -32.04 -22.50
C ALA A 38 13.89 -31.43 -21.47
N THR A 39 14.21 -30.22 -20.98
CA THR A 39 13.46 -29.57 -19.91
C THR A 39 11.99 -29.62 -20.29
N PRO A 40 11.17 -30.46 -19.64
CA PRO A 40 9.84 -30.72 -20.15
C PRO A 40 9.08 -29.39 -20.06
N LEU A 41 8.33 -29.03 -21.10
CA LEU A 41 7.46 -27.85 -21.13
C LEU A 41 6.76 -27.54 -19.78
N PRO A 42 6.28 -28.54 -18.99
CA PRO A 42 5.74 -28.31 -17.65
C PRO A 42 6.73 -27.69 -16.64
N MET A 43 8.03 -27.98 -16.70
CA MET A 43 9.03 -27.42 -15.77
C MET A 43 9.30 -25.94 -16.05
N LEU A 44 9.37 -25.56 -17.34
CA LEU A 44 9.39 -24.15 -17.77
C LEU A 44 8.11 -23.42 -17.39
N ALA A 45 6.94 -24.05 -17.63
CA ALA A 45 5.65 -23.48 -17.22
C ALA A 45 5.57 -23.28 -15.70
N THR A 46 6.07 -24.24 -14.92
CA THR A 46 6.13 -24.15 -13.45
C THR A 46 7.04 -23.00 -13.02
N ALA A 47 8.26 -22.92 -13.56
CA ALA A 47 9.19 -21.84 -13.27
C ALA A 47 8.60 -20.46 -13.65
N PHE A 48 7.94 -20.36 -14.80
CA PHE A 48 7.26 -19.14 -15.24
C PHE A 48 6.09 -18.76 -14.33
N MET A 49 5.29 -19.74 -13.88
CA MET A 49 4.18 -19.52 -12.95
C MET A 49 4.69 -18.99 -11.60
N PHE A 50 5.75 -19.57 -11.06
CA PHE A 50 6.42 -19.04 -9.87
C PHE A 50 7.02 -17.65 -10.11
N ALA A 51 7.66 -17.42 -11.26
CA ALA A 51 8.17 -16.11 -11.61
C ALA A 51 7.05 -15.06 -11.67
N LEU A 52 5.86 -15.38 -12.18
CA LEU A 52 4.70 -14.47 -12.16
C LEU A 52 4.20 -14.21 -10.74
N VAL A 53 4.09 -15.26 -9.91
CA VAL A 53 3.65 -15.18 -8.51
C VAL A 53 4.60 -14.32 -7.68
N ILE A 54 5.88 -14.22 -8.07
CA ILE A 54 6.91 -13.41 -7.39
C ILE A 54 7.05 -12.02 -8.04
N ALA A 55 7.11 -11.92 -9.36
CA ALA A 55 7.28 -10.66 -10.05
C ALA A 55 6.08 -9.73 -9.86
N GLY A 56 4.85 -10.26 -9.86
CA GLY A 56 3.62 -9.48 -9.67
C GLY A 56 3.64 -8.67 -8.36
N PRO A 57 3.86 -9.32 -7.20
CA PRO A 57 3.98 -8.64 -5.93
C PRO A 57 5.16 -7.65 -5.87
N LEU A 58 6.32 -8.01 -6.44
CA LEU A 58 7.50 -7.15 -6.44
C LEU A 58 7.27 -5.86 -7.27
N LEU A 59 6.66 -5.99 -8.44
CA LEU A 59 6.26 -4.85 -9.28
C LEU A 59 5.17 -4.01 -8.60
N GLY A 60 4.24 -4.66 -7.89
CA GLY A 60 3.25 -3.98 -7.05
C GLY A 60 3.91 -3.09 -5.98
N LEU A 61 4.98 -3.57 -5.34
CA LEU A 61 5.75 -2.79 -4.38
C LEU A 61 6.49 -1.60 -5.01
N LEU A 62 6.81 -1.63 -6.30
CA LEU A 62 7.40 -0.48 -6.99
C LEU A 62 6.34 0.58 -7.34
N ARG A 63 5.07 0.19 -7.53
CA ARG A 63 3.95 1.10 -7.80
C ARG A 63 3.29 1.64 -6.52
N ARG A 64 4.09 2.19 -5.61
CA ARG A 64 3.55 2.87 -4.41
C ARG A 64 3.87 4.35 -4.48
N ARG A 65 2.84 5.19 -4.51
CA ARG A 65 3.00 6.65 -4.57
C ARG A 65 1.84 7.34 -3.89
N ILE A 66 2.14 8.34 -3.07
CA ILE A 66 1.14 9.28 -2.56
C ILE A 66 1.39 10.60 -3.29
N THR A 67 0.45 10.99 -4.14
CA THR A 67 0.51 12.26 -4.87
C THR A 67 -0.69 13.11 -4.49
N LEU A 68 -0.43 14.36 -4.15
CA LEU A 68 -1.46 15.39 -4.10
C LEU A 68 -1.52 16.05 -5.47
N ASP A 69 -2.71 16.04 -6.08
CA ASP A 69 -2.97 16.71 -7.34
C ASP A 69 -4.02 17.81 -7.13
N GLY A 70 -3.55 19.03 -6.83
CA GLY A 70 -4.42 20.14 -6.43
C GLY A 70 -5.26 19.78 -5.20
N HIS A 71 -6.58 19.71 -5.37
CA HIS A 71 -7.56 19.32 -4.33
C HIS A 71 -7.92 17.83 -4.35
N THR A 72 -7.10 16.98 -4.98
CA THR A 72 -7.33 15.52 -4.99
C THR A 72 -6.13 14.77 -4.41
N LEU A 73 -6.39 13.97 -3.39
CA LEU A 73 -5.43 13.00 -2.86
C LEU A 73 -5.46 11.74 -3.73
N VAL A 74 -4.37 11.47 -4.44
CA VAL A 74 -4.19 10.28 -5.27
C VAL A 74 -3.24 9.33 -4.55
N VAL A 75 -3.78 8.19 -4.12
CA VAL A 75 -3.04 7.14 -3.42
C VAL A 75 -2.91 5.94 -4.34
N ALA A 76 -1.71 5.70 -4.86
CA ALA A 76 -1.35 4.47 -5.55
C ALA A 76 -0.79 3.47 -4.52
N ALA A 77 -1.58 2.45 -4.22
CA ALA A 77 -1.26 1.34 -3.34
C ALA A 77 -1.15 0.05 -4.17
N THR A 78 -0.02 -0.12 -4.86
CA THR A 78 0.27 -1.29 -5.71
C THR A 78 -0.62 -1.37 -6.96
N ALA A 79 -1.48 -2.39 -7.07
CA ALA A 79 -2.46 -2.52 -8.15
C ALA A 79 -3.67 -1.60 -7.98
N TYR A 80 -3.87 -1.01 -6.80
CA TYR A 80 -5.03 -0.17 -6.50
C TYR A 80 -4.63 1.30 -6.50
N THR A 81 -5.28 2.11 -7.32
CA THR A 81 -5.15 3.57 -7.27
C THR A 81 -6.47 4.15 -6.83
N GLN A 82 -6.47 4.94 -5.75
CA GLN A 82 -7.64 5.64 -5.27
C GLN A 82 -7.43 7.15 -5.38
N ARG A 83 -8.35 7.83 -6.06
CA ARG A 83 -8.40 9.29 -6.15
C ARG A 83 -9.54 9.79 -5.28
N ILE A 84 -9.25 10.69 -4.34
CA ILE A 84 -10.22 11.14 -3.35
C ILE A 84 -10.10 12.66 -3.23
N PRO A 85 -11.16 13.43 -3.50
CA PRO A 85 -11.13 14.87 -3.32
C PRO A 85 -10.94 15.22 -1.85
N VAL A 86 -10.20 16.30 -1.59
CA VAL A 86 -9.87 16.77 -0.24
C VAL A 86 -11.16 17.09 0.53
N ASP A 87 -12.18 17.62 -0.16
CA ASP A 87 -13.49 17.99 0.41
C ASP A 87 -14.33 16.80 0.89
N ALA A 88 -14.03 15.59 0.40
CA ALA A 88 -14.69 14.37 0.86
C ALA A 88 -14.10 13.83 2.17
N PHE A 89 -12.98 14.38 2.63
CA PHE A 89 -12.40 14.04 3.93
C PHE A 89 -12.98 14.90 5.04
N ASP A 90 -13.14 14.28 6.20
CA ASP A 90 -13.33 14.98 7.45
C ASP A 90 -11.95 15.18 8.09
N LEU A 91 -11.37 16.36 7.82
CA LEU A 91 -10.03 16.72 8.27
C LEU A 91 -9.97 17.18 9.73
N ASP A 92 -11.12 17.54 10.31
CA ASP A 92 -11.26 17.84 11.74
C ASP A 92 -11.07 16.56 12.56
N SER A 93 -11.67 15.46 12.09
CA SER A 93 -11.49 14.14 12.68
C SER A 93 -10.20 13.42 12.24
N ALA A 94 -9.45 13.97 11.26
CA ALA A 94 -8.23 13.37 10.77
C ALA A 94 -7.07 13.51 11.76
N ARG A 95 -6.42 12.37 12.07
CA ARG A 95 -5.36 12.30 13.08
C ARG A 95 -4.32 11.25 12.75
N VAL A 96 -3.10 11.51 13.21
CA VAL A 96 -2.02 10.51 13.18
C VAL A 96 -2.12 9.70 14.46
N VAL A 97 -2.30 8.38 14.34
CA VAL A 97 -2.43 7.46 15.46
C VAL A 97 -1.42 6.34 15.36
N ASP A 98 -1.04 5.80 16.50
CA ASP A 98 -0.39 4.48 16.54
C ASP A 98 -1.47 3.39 16.55
N LEU A 99 -1.36 2.41 15.65
CA LEU A 99 -2.31 1.30 15.60
C LEU A 99 -2.11 0.30 16.76
N ASP A 100 -0.96 0.34 17.44
CA ASP A 100 -0.71 -0.46 18.64
C ASP A 100 -1.46 0.11 19.85
N GLU A 101 -1.58 1.43 19.95
CA GLU A 101 -2.40 2.11 20.96
C GLU A 101 -3.90 2.12 20.58
N ARG A 102 -4.20 2.50 19.33
CA ARG A 102 -5.58 2.62 18.82
C ARG A 102 -5.93 1.43 17.92
N THR A 103 -6.07 0.27 18.57
CA THR A 103 -6.37 -1.00 17.90
C THR A 103 -7.74 -1.03 17.18
N GLU A 104 -8.62 -0.06 17.44
CA GLU A 104 -9.91 0.12 16.76
C GLU A 104 -9.76 0.32 15.24
N PHE A 105 -8.65 0.94 14.81
CA PHE A 105 -8.31 1.18 13.41
C PHE A 105 -7.44 0.07 12.81
N ARG A 106 -7.22 -1.03 13.53
CA ARG A 106 -6.38 -2.11 13.03
C ARG A 106 -7.10 -2.85 11.90
N PRO A 107 -6.46 -3.04 10.73
CA PRO A 107 -7.06 -3.77 9.62
C PRO A 107 -7.23 -5.25 9.98
N MET A 108 -8.48 -5.67 10.16
CA MET A 108 -8.86 -6.99 10.66
C MET A 108 -9.00 -7.99 9.51
N LEU A 109 -9.81 -7.67 8.50
CA LEU A 109 -10.09 -8.56 7.37
C LEU A 109 -9.86 -7.86 6.04
N GLY A 110 -9.06 -8.43 5.14
CA GLY A 110 -8.84 -7.86 3.80
C GLY A 110 -9.90 -8.34 2.82
N ILE A 111 -10.59 -7.42 2.16
CA ILE A 111 -11.59 -7.74 1.12
C ILE A 111 -10.91 -7.90 -0.23
N ASN A 112 -10.10 -6.90 -0.61
CA ASN A 112 -9.39 -6.89 -1.88
C ASN A 112 -8.05 -6.20 -1.64
N ARG A 113 -7.09 -7.02 -1.23
CA ARG A 113 -5.88 -6.56 -0.55
C ARG A 113 -4.64 -7.11 -1.22
N PHE A 114 -3.58 -6.36 -1.07
CA PHE A 114 -2.22 -6.80 -1.28
C PHE A 114 -1.46 -6.65 0.03
N GLY A 115 -1.06 -7.75 0.66
CA GLY A 115 -0.44 -7.73 1.98
C GLY A 115 0.79 -8.62 2.04
N LEU A 116 1.87 -8.08 2.60
CA LEU A 116 3.10 -8.79 2.96
C LEU A 116 3.32 -8.66 4.48
N PRO A 117 4.19 -9.47 5.09
CA PRO A 117 4.56 -9.29 6.50
C PRO A 117 5.08 -7.86 6.72
N GLY A 118 4.40 -7.08 7.56
CA GLY A 118 4.72 -5.67 7.81
C GLY A 118 4.19 -4.65 6.76
N PHE A 119 3.50 -5.09 5.70
CA PHE A 119 2.92 -4.20 4.68
C PHE A 119 1.47 -4.57 4.36
N ARG A 120 0.56 -3.60 4.37
CA ARG A 120 -0.86 -3.81 4.04
C ARG A 120 -1.35 -2.73 3.08
N ALA A 121 -1.71 -3.13 1.87
CA ALA A 121 -2.27 -2.28 0.84
C ALA A 121 -3.64 -2.78 0.38
N GLY A 122 -4.55 -1.87 0.03
CA GLY A 122 -5.87 -2.19 -0.55
C GLY A 122 -7.01 -2.09 0.45
N TYR A 123 -8.11 -2.81 0.18
CA TYR A 123 -9.35 -2.69 0.93
C TYR A 123 -9.40 -3.65 2.11
N TYR A 124 -9.58 -3.07 3.30
CA TYR A 124 -9.72 -3.81 4.55
C TYR A 124 -10.97 -3.38 5.31
N VAL A 125 -11.51 -4.31 6.10
CA VAL A 125 -12.43 -4.05 7.19
C VAL A 125 -11.60 -3.87 8.45
N LEU A 126 -11.80 -2.75 9.11
CA LEU A 126 -11.14 -2.39 10.36
C LEU A 126 -11.83 -3.06 11.55
N ARG A 127 -11.22 -3.03 12.73
CA ARG A 127 -11.78 -3.63 13.95
C ARG A 127 -13.11 -3.00 14.36
N ASN A 128 -13.30 -1.72 14.08
CA ASN A 128 -14.59 -1.03 14.23
C ASN A 128 -15.66 -1.45 13.20
N ARG A 129 -15.42 -2.51 12.41
CA ARG A 129 -16.28 -3.03 11.33
C ARG A 129 -16.53 -2.08 10.16
N VAL A 130 -15.78 -0.98 10.08
CA VAL A 130 -15.88 -0.04 8.96
C VAL A 130 -14.89 -0.43 7.87
N ARG A 131 -15.28 -0.20 6.61
CA ARG A 131 -14.40 -0.41 5.45
C ARG A 131 -13.44 0.76 5.29
N GLY A 132 -12.17 0.45 5.11
CA GLY A 132 -11.14 1.43 4.85
C GLY A 132 -10.14 1.00 3.79
N PHE A 133 -9.64 1.99 3.07
CA PHE A 133 -8.51 1.81 2.17
C PHE A 133 -7.23 1.99 2.96
N CYS A 134 -6.41 0.95 3.02
CA CYS A 134 -5.17 0.94 3.77
C CYS A 134 -3.99 1.00 2.81
N LEU A 135 -3.02 1.87 3.09
CA LEU A 135 -1.66 1.81 2.57
C LEU A 135 -0.70 1.98 3.74
N LEU A 136 -0.39 0.85 4.38
CA LEU A 136 0.40 0.77 5.61
C LEU A 136 1.74 0.10 5.32
N THR A 137 2.82 0.84 5.48
CA THR A 137 4.21 0.34 5.47
C THR A 137 4.77 0.14 6.88
N ARG A 138 4.18 0.82 7.87
CA ARG A 138 4.42 0.65 9.31
C ARG A 138 3.09 0.79 10.06
N PHE A 139 3.03 0.22 11.26
CA PHE A 139 1.86 0.32 12.14
C PHE A 139 1.94 1.50 13.10
N GLN A 140 3.15 2.04 13.31
CA GLN A 140 3.40 3.25 14.07
C GLN A 140 3.27 4.48 13.18
N ARG A 141 2.61 5.54 13.67
CA ARG A 141 2.37 6.81 12.96
C ARG A 141 1.54 6.67 11.68
N VAL A 142 0.36 6.07 11.80
CA VAL A 142 -0.60 5.94 10.71
C VAL A 142 -1.51 7.15 10.67
N LEU A 143 -1.57 7.80 9.52
CA LEU A 143 -2.53 8.87 9.24
C LEU A 143 -3.89 8.24 8.95
N VAL A 144 -4.84 8.46 9.86
CA VAL A 144 -6.25 8.07 9.70
C VAL A 144 -7.03 9.27 9.18
N LEU A 145 -7.58 9.12 7.99
CA LEU A 145 -8.39 10.09 7.28
C LEU A 145 -9.82 9.55 7.17
N PRO A 146 -10.75 9.99 8.04
CA PRO A 146 -12.16 9.68 7.89
C PRO A 146 -12.70 10.38 6.64
N ARG A 147 -13.55 9.68 5.89
CA ARG A 147 -14.31 10.26 4.78
C ARG A 147 -15.74 10.50 5.24
N ARG A 148 -16.37 11.54 4.68
CA ARG A 148 -17.78 11.88 4.92
C ARG A 148 -18.74 10.75 4.55
N ASP A 149 -18.35 9.88 3.62
CA ASP A 149 -19.08 8.65 3.25
C ASP A 149 -19.06 7.55 4.33
N GLY A 150 -18.49 7.81 5.50
CA GLY A 150 -18.34 6.82 6.59
C GLY A 150 -17.26 5.77 6.34
N ARG A 151 -16.40 5.95 5.34
CA ARG A 151 -15.23 5.08 5.07
C ARG A 151 -13.97 5.70 5.65
N PHE A 152 -12.95 4.89 5.88
CA PHE A 152 -11.65 5.39 6.35
C PHE A 152 -10.56 5.23 5.29
N VAL A 153 -9.57 6.12 5.32
CA VAL A 153 -8.34 5.97 4.55
C VAL A 153 -7.19 5.99 5.54
N LEU A 154 -6.41 4.91 5.58
CA LEU A 154 -5.29 4.77 6.49
C LEU A 154 -4.01 4.78 5.68
N LEU A 155 -3.19 5.80 5.88
CA LEU A 155 -1.95 6.00 5.14
C LEU A 155 -0.77 6.00 6.10
N SER A 156 0.32 5.38 5.68
CA SER A 156 1.59 5.40 6.40
C SER A 156 2.67 6.10 5.56
N PRO A 157 2.54 7.40 5.28
CA PRO A 157 3.58 8.18 4.61
C PRO A 157 4.81 8.33 5.52
N GLU A 158 5.95 8.74 4.97
CA GLU A 158 7.16 9.00 5.74
C GLU A 158 6.97 10.14 6.75
N GLN A 159 6.23 11.17 6.34
CA GLN A 159 5.87 12.34 7.15
C GLN A 159 4.35 12.51 7.23
N PRO A 160 3.67 11.80 8.15
CA PRO A 160 2.20 11.83 8.25
C PRO A 160 1.65 13.18 8.70
N GLN A 161 2.38 13.91 9.54
CA GLN A 161 1.99 15.25 9.97
C GLN A 161 2.09 16.25 8.82
N ALA A 162 3.17 16.24 8.03
CA ALA A 162 3.33 17.14 6.90
C ALA A 162 2.22 16.95 5.85
N LEU A 163 1.84 15.69 5.56
CA LEU A 163 0.72 15.40 4.66
C LEU A 163 -0.61 15.92 5.22
N LEU A 164 -0.88 15.72 6.52
CA LEU A 164 -2.10 16.20 7.16
C LEU A 164 -2.19 17.73 7.16
N SER A 165 -1.10 18.43 7.48
CA SER A 165 -1.05 19.90 7.44
C SER A 165 -1.35 20.43 6.05
N ARG A 166 -0.77 19.83 5.01
CA ARG A 166 -1.06 20.21 3.62
C ARG A 166 -2.51 19.96 3.21
N LEU A 167 -3.09 18.84 3.63
CA LEU A 167 -4.51 18.57 3.38
C LEU A 167 -5.40 19.63 4.05
N ARG A 168 -5.07 20.03 5.29
CA ARG A 168 -5.77 21.10 6.01
C ARG A 168 -5.61 22.46 5.35
N GLU A 169 -4.42 22.82 4.91
CA GLU A 169 -4.17 24.07 4.16
C GLU A 169 -5.01 24.16 2.89
N LEU A 170 -5.12 23.04 2.15
CA LEU A 170 -5.93 22.98 0.94
C LEU A 170 -7.43 23.03 1.22
N ALA A 171 -7.91 22.39 2.29
CA ALA A 171 -9.31 22.53 2.70
C ALA A 171 -9.65 23.92 3.23
N ALA A 172 -8.70 24.57 3.90
CA ALA A 172 -8.83 25.94 4.40
C ALA A 172 -8.73 27.01 3.31
N THR A 173 -8.26 26.63 2.12
CA THR A 173 -8.25 27.48 0.92
C THR A 173 -9.35 26.96 -0.01
N PRO A 174 -10.62 27.33 0.17
CA PRO A 174 -11.69 26.82 -0.67
C PRO A 174 -11.36 27.21 -2.10
N THR A 175 -11.48 26.25 -3.02
CA THR A 175 -11.42 26.51 -4.46
C THR A 175 -12.37 27.65 -4.77
N ARG A 176 -11.84 28.86 -4.98
CA ARG A 176 -12.58 29.93 -5.68
C ARG A 176 -12.67 29.47 -7.13
N GLY A 177 -13.74 28.75 -7.45
CA GLY A 177 -14.13 28.36 -8.79
C GLY A 177 -15.62 28.58 -8.92
#